data_AF-A0A3S2D430-F1
#
_entry.id   AF-A0A3S2D430-F1
#
_cell.length_a   1.000
_cell.length_b   1.000
_cell.length_c   1.000
_cell.angle_alpha   90.00
_cell.angle_beta   90.00
_cell.angle_gamma   90.00
#
_symmetry.space_group_name_H-M   'P 1'
#
loop_
_entity.id
_entity.type
_entity.pdbx_description
1 polymer ?
#
loop_
_entity_poly.entity_id
_entity_poly.type
_entity_poly.pdbx_seq_one_letter_code
_entity_poly.pdbx_strand_id
1 'polypeptide(L)' 'FVSDVVSVTRSANNDIVSGDPQQIIEVIDTWTFASDIQSRKRNWMLIATDGG' A
#
# COMPACT_ATOMS: atom_id res chain seq x y z
N PHE A 1 -0.27 -4.07 -8.47
CA PHE A 1 1.15 -3.66 -8.41
C PHE A 1 1.85 -4.67 -7.51
N VAL A 2 3.03 -5.14 -7.87
CA VAL A 2 3.79 -6.11 -7.06
C VAL A 2 4.97 -5.37 -6.47
N SER A 3 5.16 -5.52 -5.15
CA SER A 3 6.22 -4.84 -4.41
C SER A 3 6.84 -5.74 -3.35
N ASP A 4 8.12 -5.50 -3.06
CA ASP A 4 8.82 -6.11 -1.95
C ASP A 4 8.77 -5.18 -0.74
N VAL A 5 8.25 -5.67 0.39
CA VAL A 5 8.03 -4.90 1.61
C VAL A 5 8.74 -5.54 2.79
N VAL A 6 9.40 -4.69 3.59
CA VAL A 6 9.94 -5.02 4.91
C VAL A 6 9.20 -4.16 5.93
N SER A 7 8.59 -4.78 6.96
CA SER A 7 7.81 -4.07 7.98
C SER A 7 8.18 -4.52 9.38
N VAL A 8 8.38 -3.55 10.28
CA VAL A 8 8.61 -3.77 11.70
C VAL A 8 7.83 -2.75 12.53
N THR A 9 7.28 -3.19 13.65
CA THR A 9 6.73 -2.29 14.68
C THR A 9 7.74 -2.18 15.81
N ARG A 10 8.05 -0.94 16.23
CA ARG A 10 8.97 -0.68 17.34
C ARG A 10 8.24 -0.11 18.55
N SER A 11 8.70 -0.46 19.75
CA SER A 11 8.27 0.15 21.00
C SER A 11 8.81 1.57 21.13
N ALA A 12 8.34 2.31 22.14
CA ALA A 12 8.89 3.63 22.48
C ALA A 12 10.39 3.59 22.85
N ASN A 13 10.89 2.43 23.31
CA ASN A 13 12.30 2.22 23.63
C ASN A 13 13.13 1.75 22.41
N ASN A 14 12.53 1.78 21.21
CA ASN A 14 13.11 1.39 19.92
C ASN A 14 13.33 -0.13 19.71
N ASP A 15 12.85 -0.96 20.64
CA ASP A 15 12.86 -2.42 20.51
C ASP A 15 11.86 -2.89 19.45
N ILE A 16 12.21 -3.89 18.65
CA ILE A 16 11.28 -4.50 17.68
C ILE A 16 10.28 -5.37 18.45
N VAL A 17 8.99 -5.07 18.31
CA VAL A 17 7.90 -5.78 19.00
C VAL A 17 7.02 -6.60 18.04
N SER A 18 7.16 -6.39 16.72
CA SER A 18 6.50 -7.19 15.69
C SER A 18 7.23 -7.03 14.34
N GLY A 19 7.18 -8.06 13.50
CA GLY A 19 7.86 -8.11 12.20
C GLY A 19 9.35 -8.47 12.28
N ASP A 20 9.99 -8.57 11.12
CA ASP A 20 11.42 -8.91 10.99
C ASP A 20 12.08 -7.96 9.96
N PRO A 21 13.16 -7.24 10.34
CA PRO A 21 13.84 -6.30 9.46
C PRO A 21 14.63 -6.95 8.32
N GLN A 22 14.83 -8.27 8.33
CA GLN A 22 15.51 -9.01 7.27
C GLN A 22 14.54 -9.83 6.41
N GLN A 23 13.27 -9.93 6.82
CA GLN A 23 12.26 -10.64 6.05
C GLN A 23 11.69 -9.72 4.96
N ILE A 24 11.85 -10.16 3.71
CA ILE A 24 11.19 -9.55 2.56
C ILE A 24 9.87 -10.29 2.30
N ILE A 25 8.79 -9.53 2.16
CA ILE A 25 7.46 -10.04 1.86
C ILE A 25 7.02 -9.44 0.52
N GLU A 26 6.63 -10.29 -0.43
CA GLU A 26 5.97 -9.83 -1.65
C GLU A 26 4.53 -9.43 -1.33
N VAL A 27 4.15 -8.21 -1.68
CA VAL A 27 2.80 -7.66 -1.49
C VAL A 27 2.22 -7.33 -2.85
N ILE A 28 0.99 -7.79 -3.07
CA ILE A 28 0.21 -7.52 -4.27
C ILE A 28 -0.89 -6.52 -3.93
N ASP A 29 -0.76 -5.31 -4.44
CA ASP A 29 -1.76 -4.26 -4.27
C ASP A 29 -2.68 -4.15 -5.48
N THR A 30 -3.98 -4.06 -5.23
CA THR A 30 -5.00 -3.79 -6.25
C THR A 30 -5.62 -2.40 -6.03
N TRP A 31 -5.48 -1.53 -7.02
CA TRP A 31 -6.01 -0.17 -6.97
C TRP A 31 -7.07 0.03 -8.07
N THR A 32 -8.24 0.54 -7.69
CA THR A 32 -9.32 0.86 -8.64
C THR A 32 -9.47 2.37 -8.75
N PHE A 33 -9.40 2.87 -9.99
CA PHE A 33 -9.54 4.29 -10.31
C PHE A 33 -10.82 4.54 -11.11
N ALA A 34 -11.46 5.68 -10.86
CA ALA A 34 -12.59 6.16 -11.64
C ALA A 34 -12.35 7.59 -12.11
N SER A 35 -12.91 7.93 -13.26
CA SER A 35 -12.99 9.31 -13.74
C SER A 35 -14.35 9.54 -14.40
N ASP A 36 -14.87 10.76 -14.26
CA ASP A 36 -16.07 11.19 -15.00
C ASP A 36 -15.70 11.44 -16.47
N ILE A 37 -16.24 10.61 -17.37
CA ILE A 37 -15.99 10.68 -18.80
C ILE A 37 -16.60 11.93 -19.46
N GLN A 38 -17.60 12.55 -18.84
CA GLN A 38 -18.25 13.78 -19.31
C GLN A 38 -17.47 15.04 -18.88
N SER A 39 -16.59 14.92 -17.89
CA SER A 39 -15.76 16.03 -17.42
C SER A 39 -14.66 16.37 -18.44
N ARG A 40 -14.62 17.63 -18.89
CA ARG A 40 -13.55 18.16 -19.75
C ARG A 40 -12.18 18.17 -19.07
N LYS A 41 -12.12 18.13 -17.73
CA LYS A 41 -10.89 17.92 -16.96
C LYS A 41 -10.94 16.50 -16.40
N ARG A 42 -10.27 15.57 -17.09
CA ARG A 42 -10.15 14.19 -16.60
C ARG A 42 -9.27 14.17 -15.36
N ASN A 43 -9.89 14.03 -14.20
CA ASN A 43 -9.21 13.74 -12.95
C ASN A 43 -9.52 12.29 -12.60
N TRP A 44 -8.49 11.47 -12.44
CA TRP A 44 -8.63 10.11 -11.95
C TRP A 44 -8.62 10.12 -10.42
N MET A 45 -9.68 9.59 -9.83
CA MET A 45 -9.81 9.42 -8.39
C MET A 45 -9.56 7.95 -8.05
N LEU A 46 -8.77 7.73 -6.99
CA LEU A 46 -8.69 6.42 -6.39
C LEU A 46 -9.97 6.15 -5.60
N ILE A 47 -10.70 5.10 -5.97
CA ILE A 47 -12.01 4.77 -5.37
C ILE A 47 -12.00 3.47 -4.57
N ALA A 48 -11.00 2.60 -4.76
CA ALA A 48 -10.80 1.42 -3.91
C ALA A 48 -9.33 1.04 -3.85
N THR A 49 -8.90 0.57 -2.69
CA THR A 49 -7.64 -0.12 -2.47
C THR A 49 -7.94 -1.48 -1.85
N ASP A 50 -7.24 -2.51 -2.30
CA ASP A 50 -7.29 -3.85 -1.74
C ASP A 50 -5.85 -4.39 -1.66
N GLY A 51 -5.49 -4.92 -0.50
CA GLY A 51 -4.18 -5.47 -0.21
C GLY A 51 -4.33 -6.93 0.18
N GLY A 52 -3.59 -7.81 -0.50
CA GLY A 52 -3.56 -9.25 -0.20
C GLY A 52 -2.87 -9.59 1.13
#